data_AF-A0A9L0TDQ7-F1
#
_entry.id   AF-A0A9L0TDQ7-F1
#
_cell.length_a   1.000
_cell.length_b   1.000
_cell.length_c   1.000
_cell.angle_alpha   90.00
_cell.angle_beta   90.00
_cell.angle_gamma   90.00
#
_symmetry.space_group_name_H-M   'P 1'
#
loop_
_entity.id
_entity.type
_entity.pdbx_description
1 polymer ?
#
loop_
_entity_poly.entity_id
_entity_poly.type
_entity_poly.pdbx_seq_one_letter_code
_entity_poly.pdbx_strand_id
1 'polypeptide(L)'
;MRGLRFTLSLSVSWDHKRMLRWLLVFSTLGLGACGAPTIVSRKEWSARSLTCRAQLTLPVAFVITDQLMGMECQEQNVCSQRLRGLQSHSVYTKGWCDVAYNFLVGDDGRVYEGVGWNVQGVHTPGYNNISLGLAFFGNKLGSSPSLAALSAAEGLISYAIQRGYLSPRYIQPLLLKEESCLATQQPVMPRKACPNIITRSAWEARETHCSKMNLPAKYVIIIHTSGTTCSVSMDCQIRVRDIQSFHMDTRNFCDIGYHFLVGQDGGVYEGVGWHIQGSHTYGYNDIALGIAFIGNFVEKPPNAAALEAAQNLIQCAVVKGYLSPNYLLVGHSDVTNTLSPGKALYNIIKTWPHFKH
;
A
#
# COMPACT_ATOMS: atom_id res chain seq x y z
N MET A 1 -55.56 0.19 -9.28
CA MET A 1 -54.73 -0.95 -8.81
C MET A 1 -53.27 -0.64 -9.06
N ARG A 2 -52.46 -0.70 -8.00
CA ARG A 2 -50.97 -0.74 -7.90
C ARG A 2 -50.15 -0.13 -9.05
N GLY A 3 -49.69 1.11 -8.85
CA GLY A 3 -48.51 1.64 -9.52
C GLY A 3 -47.24 1.04 -8.91
N LEU A 4 -46.40 0.41 -9.74
CA LEU A 4 -45.09 -0.08 -9.34
C LEU A 4 -44.19 1.10 -8.95
N ARG A 5 -43.93 1.25 -7.65
CA ARG A 5 -42.77 2.01 -7.16
C ARG A 5 -41.53 1.15 -7.39
N PHE A 6 -40.69 1.50 -8.36
CA PHE A 6 -39.32 1.03 -8.43
C PHE A 6 -38.50 1.73 -7.34
N THR A 7 -38.39 1.11 -6.17
CA THR A 7 -37.34 1.45 -5.21
C THR A 7 -36.02 0.91 -5.75
N LEU A 8 -35.18 1.78 -6.31
CA LEU A 8 -33.76 1.47 -6.53
C LEU A 8 -33.12 1.23 -5.15
N SER A 9 -32.91 -0.03 -4.80
CA SER A 9 -32.08 -0.42 -3.67
C SER A 9 -30.62 -0.12 -4.01
N LEU A 10 -30.09 1.00 -3.50
CA LEU A 10 -28.65 1.24 -3.43
C LEU A 10 -28.06 0.33 -2.35
N SER A 11 -27.91 -0.96 -2.66
CA SER A 11 -27.16 -1.89 -1.82
C SER A 11 -25.67 -1.71 -2.11
N VAL A 12 -25.02 -0.79 -1.39
CA VAL A 12 -23.56 -0.75 -1.33
C VAL A 12 -23.12 -1.87 -0.37
N SER A 13 -22.94 -3.08 -0.91
CA SER A 13 -22.31 -4.19 -0.19
C SER A 13 -20.86 -3.80 0.15
N TRP A 14 -20.51 -3.90 1.42
CA TRP A 14 -19.19 -3.59 1.96
C TRP A 14 -18.14 -4.65 1.69
N ASP A 15 -18.51 -5.78 1.08
CA ASP A 15 -17.58 -6.88 0.86
C ASP A 15 -16.54 -6.57 -0.21
N HIS A 16 -16.64 -5.46 -0.94
CA HIS A 16 -15.93 -5.28 -2.22
C HIS A 16 -15.25 -3.92 -2.42
N LYS A 17 -14.40 -3.45 -1.50
CA LYS A 17 -13.52 -2.31 -1.79
C LYS A 17 -12.49 -2.66 -2.85
N ARG A 18 -12.50 -2.00 -4.01
CA ARG A 18 -11.46 -2.15 -5.04
C ARG A 18 -10.73 -0.84 -5.35
N MET A 19 -9.45 -0.73 -4.97
CA MET A 19 -8.55 0.37 -5.34
C MET A 19 -8.07 0.30 -6.78
N LEU A 20 -8.01 1.48 -7.41
CA LEU A 20 -7.67 1.69 -8.81
C LEU A 20 -6.14 1.84 -9.00
N ARG A 21 -5.59 1.13 -10.00
CA ARG A 21 -4.15 1.05 -10.33
C ARG A 21 -3.57 2.26 -11.09
N TRP A 22 -4.40 3.20 -11.54
CA TRP A 22 -4.00 4.17 -12.57
C TRP A 22 -3.38 5.47 -12.03
N LEU A 23 -3.46 5.73 -10.72
CA LEU A 23 -2.84 6.91 -10.10
C LEU A 23 -1.30 6.81 -9.96
N LEU A 24 -0.71 5.66 -10.32
CA LEU A 24 0.74 5.46 -10.32
C LEU A 24 1.48 6.17 -11.47
N VAL A 25 0.77 6.82 -12.42
CA VAL A 25 1.40 7.53 -13.57
C VAL A 25 1.69 9.01 -13.27
N PHE A 26 1.57 9.45 -12.03
CA PHE A 26 1.53 10.88 -11.69
C PHE A 26 2.91 11.47 -11.40
N SER A 27 3.98 10.71 -11.63
CA SER A 27 5.34 11.08 -11.23
C SER A 27 6.30 11.51 -12.34
N THR A 28 5.90 11.63 -13.62
CA THR A 28 6.88 12.01 -14.68
C THR A 28 6.42 12.88 -15.85
N LEU A 29 5.22 13.45 -15.91
CA LEU A 29 4.86 14.34 -17.03
C LEU A 29 4.16 15.62 -16.58
N GLY A 30 4.90 16.74 -16.71
CA GLY A 30 4.34 18.07 -16.89
C GLY A 30 3.92 18.82 -15.62
N LEU A 31 4.73 19.80 -15.23
CA LEU A 31 4.20 21.05 -14.68
C LEU A 31 3.23 21.64 -15.72
N GLY A 32 1.96 21.26 -15.64
CA GLY A 32 1.02 21.43 -16.75
C GLY A 32 -0.45 21.48 -16.36
N ALA A 33 -0.79 22.20 -15.29
CA ALA A 33 -2.00 23.05 -15.15
C ALA A 33 -2.08 23.55 -13.70
N CYS A 34 -1.58 24.77 -13.47
CA CYS A 34 -1.62 25.45 -12.18
C CYS A 34 -3.02 26.05 -11.93
N GLY A 35 -4.03 25.19 -11.77
CA GLY A 35 -5.39 25.59 -11.40
C GLY A 35 -5.76 24.99 -10.05
N ALA A 36 -6.24 25.81 -9.11
CA ALA A 36 -6.83 25.28 -7.88
C ALA A 36 -7.99 24.33 -8.24
N PRO A 37 -8.14 23.18 -7.57
CA PRO A 37 -9.24 22.26 -7.84
C PRO A 37 -10.56 23.02 -7.67
N THR A 38 -11.50 22.80 -8.61
CA THR A 38 -12.85 23.32 -8.44
C THR A 38 -13.58 22.44 -7.43
N ILE A 39 -13.54 22.87 -6.16
CA ILE A 39 -14.19 22.18 -5.04
C ILE A 39 -15.61 22.69 -4.90
N VAL A 40 -16.59 21.82 -5.14
CA VAL A 40 -18.00 22.01 -4.79
C VAL A 40 -18.12 21.78 -3.28
N SER A 41 -18.30 22.86 -2.54
CA SER A 41 -18.42 22.85 -1.09
C SER A 41 -19.66 22.09 -0.62
N ARG A 42 -19.65 21.70 0.65
CA ARG A 42 -20.83 21.11 1.31
C ARG A 42 -22.11 21.92 1.12
N LYS A 43 -22.00 23.26 1.13
CA LYS A 43 -23.16 24.14 0.91
C LYS A 43 -23.69 24.02 -0.53
N GLU A 44 -22.80 23.97 -1.51
CA GLU A 44 -23.15 23.95 -2.94
C GLU A 44 -23.82 22.65 -3.38
N TRP A 45 -23.44 21.49 -2.82
CA TRP A 45 -24.15 20.24 -3.08
C TRP A 45 -25.34 19.99 -2.12
N SER A 46 -25.70 20.99 -1.29
CA SER A 46 -26.78 20.92 -0.29
C SER A 46 -26.60 19.77 0.70
N ALA A 47 -25.39 19.66 1.26
CA ALA A 47 -25.06 18.72 2.31
C ALA A 47 -25.86 18.97 3.58
N ARG A 48 -26.13 17.89 4.31
CA ARG A 48 -26.57 17.96 5.70
C ARG A 48 -25.43 18.48 6.59
N SER A 49 -25.76 18.90 7.80
CA SER A 49 -24.77 19.27 8.80
C SER A 49 -23.83 18.11 9.11
N LEU A 50 -22.53 18.39 9.12
CA LEU A 50 -21.48 17.40 9.44
C LEU A 50 -21.56 17.03 10.92
N THR A 51 -21.66 15.74 11.23
CA THR A 51 -21.71 15.26 12.63
C THR A 51 -20.45 14.52 13.08
N CYS A 52 -19.50 14.30 12.17
CA CYS A 52 -18.21 13.68 12.47
C CYS A 52 -17.37 14.59 13.36
N ARG A 53 -16.83 14.02 14.45
CA ARG A 53 -16.08 14.78 15.48
C ARG A 53 -14.57 14.55 15.45
N ALA A 54 -14.16 13.35 15.05
CA ALA A 54 -12.74 12.97 15.01
C ALA A 54 -11.98 13.85 14.02
N GLN A 55 -10.81 14.36 14.44
CA GLN A 55 -9.96 15.22 13.62
C GLN A 55 -8.73 14.45 13.13
N LEU A 56 -8.21 14.84 11.97
CA LEU A 56 -6.95 14.37 11.43
C LEU A 56 -5.78 15.10 12.10
N THR A 57 -4.68 14.40 12.30
CA THR A 57 -3.38 15.03 12.56
C THR A 57 -2.70 15.31 11.23
N LEU A 58 -2.56 16.58 10.88
CA LEU A 58 -2.01 17.03 9.60
C LEU A 58 -0.51 17.35 9.71
N PRO A 59 0.27 17.21 8.62
CA PRO A 59 -0.13 16.63 7.35
C PRO A 59 -0.34 15.11 7.46
N VAL A 60 -1.37 14.58 6.80
CA VAL A 60 -1.52 13.12 6.71
C VAL A 60 -0.45 12.52 5.80
N ALA A 61 -0.09 11.27 6.06
CA ALA A 61 0.95 10.56 5.29
C ALA A 61 0.38 9.72 4.14
N PHE A 62 -0.94 9.55 4.05
CA PHE A 62 -1.55 8.62 3.11
C PHE A 62 -2.70 9.23 2.30
N VAL A 63 -2.83 8.80 1.04
CA VAL A 63 -4.03 8.99 0.23
C VAL A 63 -4.63 7.62 -0.05
N ILE A 64 -5.92 7.48 0.20
CA ILE A 64 -6.67 6.25 -0.08
C ILE A 64 -7.73 6.57 -1.11
N THR A 65 -7.69 5.86 -2.24
CA THR A 65 -8.68 6.02 -3.30
C THR A 65 -9.70 4.89 -3.33
N ASP A 66 -10.93 5.18 -3.71
CA ASP A 66 -11.98 4.17 -3.90
C ASP A 66 -12.83 4.50 -5.13
N GLN A 67 -13.56 3.53 -5.66
CA GLN A 67 -14.49 3.72 -6.77
C GLN A 67 -15.91 3.37 -6.36
N LEU A 68 -16.82 4.33 -6.46
CA LEU A 68 -18.22 4.16 -6.13
C LEU A 68 -18.98 3.71 -7.38
N MET A 69 -19.29 2.42 -7.45
CA MET A 69 -20.02 1.82 -8.57
C MET A 69 -21.47 2.31 -8.63
N GLY A 70 -21.97 2.56 -9.85
CA GLY A 70 -23.34 3.01 -10.11
C GLY A 70 -23.61 4.46 -9.70
N MET A 71 -22.54 5.24 -9.52
CA MET A 71 -22.61 6.65 -9.11
C MET A 71 -22.21 7.58 -10.26
N GLU A 72 -22.11 7.10 -11.50
CA GLU A 72 -21.70 7.93 -12.62
C GLU A 72 -22.55 9.20 -12.77
N CYS A 73 -21.87 10.29 -13.11
CA CYS A 73 -22.49 11.59 -13.31
C CYS A 73 -21.56 12.48 -14.15
N GLN A 74 -22.14 13.22 -15.09
CA GLN A 74 -21.40 14.11 -16.01
C GLN A 74 -21.76 15.59 -15.83
N GLU A 75 -22.71 15.88 -14.94
CA GLU A 75 -23.15 17.24 -14.62
C GLU A 75 -23.20 17.45 -13.11
N GLN A 76 -22.88 18.67 -12.66
CA GLN A 76 -22.77 18.99 -11.24
C GLN A 76 -24.07 18.76 -10.45
N ASN A 77 -25.22 19.05 -11.05
CA ASN A 77 -26.54 18.81 -10.47
C ASN A 77 -26.77 17.31 -10.16
N VAL A 78 -26.41 16.43 -11.11
CA VAL A 78 -26.54 14.97 -11.00
C VAL A 78 -25.54 14.44 -9.98
N CYS A 79 -24.28 14.86 -10.05
CA CYS A 79 -23.26 14.45 -9.08
C CYS A 79 -23.66 14.86 -7.66
N SER A 80 -24.14 16.09 -7.47
CA SER A 80 -24.64 16.58 -6.17
C SER A 80 -25.86 15.77 -5.70
N GLN A 81 -26.78 15.42 -6.59
CA GLN A 81 -27.93 14.59 -6.25
C GLN A 81 -27.52 13.17 -5.82
N ARG A 82 -26.58 12.55 -6.56
CA ARG A 82 -26.00 11.24 -6.21
C ARG A 82 -25.32 11.30 -4.84
N LEU A 83 -24.51 12.33 -4.59
CA LEU A 83 -23.83 12.54 -3.31
C LEU A 83 -24.79 12.72 -2.13
N ARG A 84 -25.90 13.46 -2.31
CA ARG A 84 -26.97 13.53 -1.28
C ARG A 84 -27.60 12.17 -0.99
N GLY A 85 -27.81 11.36 -2.03
CA GLY A 85 -28.28 9.98 -1.89
C GLY A 85 -27.29 9.13 -1.08
N LEU A 86 -26.00 9.23 -1.40
CA LEU A 86 -24.93 8.54 -0.68
C LEU A 86 -24.83 8.98 0.79
N GLN A 87 -24.92 10.29 1.06
CA GLN A 87 -24.93 10.82 2.42
C GLN A 87 -26.13 10.30 3.21
N SER A 88 -27.33 10.30 2.60
CA SER A 88 -28.54 9.81 3.23
C SER A 88 -28.44 8.32 3.56
N HIS A 89 -27.93 7.50 2.64
CA HIS A 89 -27.70 6.08 2.88
C HIS A 89 -26.63 5.84 3.97
N SER A 90 -25.54 6.60 3.96
CA SER A 90 -24.47 6.48 4.96
C SER A 90 -24.98 6.78 6.38
N VAL A 91 -25.75 7.86 6.53
CA VAL A 91 -26.30 8.26 7.84
C VAL A 91 -27.42 7.33 8.29
N TYR A 92 -28.43 7.11 7.45
CA TYR A 92 -29.65 6.42 7.89
C TYR A 92 -29.60 4.90 7.77
N THR A 93 -28.82 4.36 6.84
CA THR A 93 -28.72 2.91 6.67
C THR A 93 -27.49 2.33 7.36
N LYS A 94 -26.36 3.06 7.36
CA LYS A 94 -25.09 2.56 7.93
C LYS A 94 -24.77 3.11 9.32
N GLY A 95 -25.53 4.10 9.80
CA GLY A 95 -25.32 4.72 11.10
C GLY A 95 -24.06 5.57 11.19
N TRP A 96 -23.53 6.03 10.05
CA TRP A 96 -22.30 6.80 10.00
C TRP A 96 -22.56 8.29 10.26
N CYS A 97 -21.53 9.00 10.70
CA CYS A 97 -21.63 10.43 10.98
C CYS A 97 -21.80 11.29 9.71
N ASP A 98 -21.33 10.79 8.56
CA ASP A 98 -21.49 11.40 7.24
C ASP A 98 -21.09 10.39 6.14
N VAL A 99 -20.86 10.87 4.91
CA VAL A 99 -20.13 10.12 3.87
C VAL A 99 -18.74 9.70 4.36
N ALA A 100 -18.26 8.57 3.86
CA ALA A 100 -17.01 7.96 4.34
C ALA A 100 -15.75 8.79 4.08
N TYR A 101 -15.73 9.53 2.97
CA TYR A 101 -14.53 10.04 2.33
C TYR A 101 -14.37 11.54 2.59
N ASN A 102 -13.12 12.01 2.60
CA ASN A 102 -12.80 13.43 2.70
C ASN A 102 -13.26 14.17 1.44
N PHE A 103 -13.03 13.59 0.27
CA PHE A 103 -13.40 14.15 -1.02
C PHE A 103 -13.95 13.09 -1.96
N LEU A 104 -14.81 13.53 -2.89
CA LEU A 104 -15.29 12.71 -3.99
C LEU A 104 -14.99 13.42 -5.31
N VAL A 105 -14.82 12.66 -6.39
CA VAL A 105 -14.45 13.19 -7.70
C VAL A 105 -15.42 12.68 -8.75
N GLY A 106 -16.06 13.60 -9.46
CA GLY A 106 -17.01 13.26 -10.51
C GLY A 106 -16.38 13.22 -11.89
N ASP A 107 -17.06 12.51 -12.81
CA ASP A 107 -16.63 12.48 -14.22
C ASP A 107 -16.82 13.84 -14.91
N ASP A 108 -17.53 14.78 -14.26
CA ASP A 108 -17.65 16.20 -14.60
C ASP A 108 -16.38 17.02 -14.32
N GLY A 109 -15.32 16.40 -13.78
CA GLY A 109 -14.05 17.05 -13.48
C GLY A 109 -14.09 17.96 -12.25
N ARG A 110 -15.09 17.83 -11.38
CA ARG A 110 -15.20 18.58 -10.13
C ARG A 110 -14.87 17.70 -8.93
N VAL A 111 -14.36 18.34 -7.88
CA VAL A 111 -14.17 17.72 -6.57
C VAL A 111 -15.33 18.11 -5.68
N TYR A 112 -15.91 17.16 -4.96
CA TYR A 112 -16.99 17.38 -4.01
C TYR A 112 -16.47 17.20 -2.60
N GLU A 113 -16.70 18.21 -1.76
CA GLU A 113 -16.29 18.17 -0.36
C GLU A 113 -17.15 17.15 0.41
N GLY A 114 -16.51 16.08 0.90
CA GLY A 114 -17.08 15.11 1.82
C GLY A 114 -16.97 15.59 3.25
N VAL A 115 -16.24 14.87 4.11
CA VAL A 115 -15.97 15.34 5.48
C VAL A 115 -14.93 16.47 5.55
N GLY A 116 -14.22 16.75 4.45
CA GLY A 116 -13.29 17.88 4.32
C GLY A 116 -11.87 17.58 4.81
N TRP A 117 -11.04 18.61 4.92
CA TRP A 117 -9.59 18.50 5.15
C TRP A 117 -9.18 18.08 6.56
N ASN A 118 -9.92 18.53 7.57
CA ASN A 118 -9.49 18.40 8.98
C ASN A 118 -10.17 17.24 9.70
N VAL A 119 -11.21 16.65 9.10
CA VAL A 119 -12.07 15.66 9.76
C VAL A 119 -11.68 14.27 9.30
N GLN A 120 -11.55 13.35 10.25
CA GLN A 120 -11.28 11.95 9.99
C GLN A 120 -12.53 11.31 9.34
N GLY A 121 -12.32 10.71 8.16
CA GLY A 121 -13.32 9.90 7.48
C GLY A 121 -13.50 8.51 8.11
N VAL A 122 -14.37 7.71 7.52
CA VAL A 122 -14.57 6.28 7.84
C VAL A 122 -14.35 5.39 6.60
N HIS A 123 -13.56 5.88 5.65
CA HIS A 123 -13.31 5.26 4.35
C HIS A 123 -12.48 3.97 4.43
N THR A 124 -11.54 3.82 5.35
CA THR A 124 -10.70 2.61 5.50
C THR A 124 -10.30 2.35 6.95
N PRO A 125 -10.81 1.25 7.56
CA PRO A 125 -10.38 0.82 8.89
C PRO A 125 -8.85 0.70 9.00
N GLY A 126 -8.27 1.21 10.08
CA GLY A 126 -6.82 1.22 10.31
C GLY A 126 -6.05 2.35 9.63
N TYR A 127 -6.66 3.08 8.69
CA TYR A 127 -6.01 4.22 8.00
C TYR A 127 -6.77 5.54 8.13
N ASN A 128 -8.01 5.51 8.63
CA ASN A 128 -8.89 6.68 8.72
C ASN A 128 -8.24 7.92 9.36
N ASN A 129 -7.44 7.75 10.40
CA ASN A 129 -6.81 8.85 11.17
C ASN A 129 -5.51 9.40 10.56
N ILE A 130 -4.93 8.70 9.58
CA ILE A 130 -3.63 9.02 8.96
C ILE A 130 -3.72 9.21 7.45
N SER A 131 -4.92 9.24 6.87
CA SER A 131 -5.12 9.31 5.42
C SER A 131 -6.26 10.24 5.02
N LEU A 132 -6.14 10.82 3.82
CA LEU A 132 -7.27 11.41 3.10
C LEU A 132 -7.94 10.34 2.23
N GLY A 133 -9.25 10.17 2.41
CA GLY A 133 -10.07 9.33 1.55
C GLY A 133 -10.60 10.10 0.33
N LEU A 134 -10.32 9.60 -0.87
CA LEU A 134 -10.78 10.14 -2.16
C LEU A 134 -11.64 9.09 -2.88
N ALA A 135 -12.89 9.38 -3.20
CA ALA A 135 -13.76 8.44 -3.92
C ALA A 135 -14.13 8.94 -5.31
N PHE A 136 -13.94 8.12 -6.34
CA PHE A 136 -14.35 8.41 -7.71
C PHE A 136 -15.77 7.91 -7.97
N PHE A 137 -16.62 8.74 -8.57
CA PHE A 137 -17.88 8.28 -9.15
C PHE A 137 -17.57 7.38 -10.36
N GLY A 138 -18.24 6.23 -10.49
CA GLY A 138 -17.92 5.28 -11.56
C GLY A 138 -19.04 4.31 -11.91
N ASN A 139 -18.89 3.66 -13.07
CA ASN A 139 -19.93 2.85 -13.72
C ASN A 139 -19.77 1.32 -13.53
N LYS A 140 -18.53 0.82 -13.48
CA LYS A 140 -18.23 -0.60 -13.52
C LYS A 140 -16.93 -0.89 -12.77
N LEU A 141 -16.91 -2.00 -12.05
CA LEU A 141 -15.74 -2.45 -11.32
C LEU A 141 -14.52 -2.57 -12.25
N GLY A 142 -13.48 -1.77 -11.99
CA GLY A 142 -12.20 -1.81 -12.73
C GLY A 142 -12.13 -0.94 -13.97
N SER A 143 -13.16 -0.13 -14.28
CA SER A 143 -13.02 0.94 -15.28
C SER A 143 -12.16 2.08 -14.70
N SER A 144 -11.27 2.64 -15.52
CA SER A 144 -10.53 3.84 -15.13
C SER A 144 -11.50 5.03 -14.98
N PRO A 145 -11.31 5.92 -13.99
CA PRO A 145 -12.02 7.20 -13.94
C PRO A 145 -11.82 7.99 -15.25
N SER A 146 -12.73 8.93 -15.53
CA SER A 146 -12.59 9.82 -16.68
C SER A 146 -11.31 10.65 -16.58
N LEU A 147 -10.78 11.11 -17.73
CA LEU A 147 -9.62 12.01 -17.75
C LEU A 147 -9.87 13.30 -16.96
N ALA A 148 -11.11 13.81 -16.99
CA ALA A 148 -11.51 14.98 -16.22
C ALA A 148 -11.45 14.69 -14.70
N ALA A 149 -11.93 13.52 -14.28
CA ALA A 149 -11.85 13.10 -12.88
C ALA A 149 -10.39 12.90 -12.42
N LEU A 150 -9.55 12.29 -13.25
CA LEU A 150 -8.12 12.13 -12.95
C LEU A 150 -7.43 13.48 -12.78
N SER A 151 -7.64 14.42 -13.71
CA SER A 151 -7.08 15.78 -13.63
C SER A 151 -7.59 16.56 -12.41
N ALA A 152 -8.87 16.41 -12.04
CA ALA A 152 -9.42 17.02 -10.84
C ALA A 152 -8.77 16.47 -9.56
N ALA A 153 -8.49 15.16 -9.52
CA ALA A 153 -7.77 14.54 -8.42
C ALA A 153 -6.29 14.98 -8.35
N GLU A 154 -5.61 15.18 -9.49
CA GLU A 154 -4.26 15.78 -9.56
C GLU A 154 -4.21 17.15 -8.90
N GLY A 155 -5.15 18.02 -9.31
CA GLY A 155 -5.28 19.36 -8.77
C GLY A 155 -5.54 19.33 -7.26
N LEU A 156 -6.38 18.40 -6.80
CA LEU A 156 -6.69 18.24 -5.38
C LEU A 156 -5.48 17.79 -4.56
N ILE A 157 -4.74 16.78 -5.02
CA ILE A 157 -3.55 16.26 -4.34
C ILE A 157 -2.47 17.35 -4.30
N SER A 158 -2.25 18.03 -5.41
CA SER A 158 -1.28 19.14 -5.50
C SER A 158 -1.64 20.26 -4.52
N TYR A 159 -2.92 20.64 -4.47
CA TYR A 159 -3.43 21.62 -3.51
C TYR A 159 -3.24 21.14 -2.06
N ALA A 160 -3.53 19.87 -1.76
CA ALA A 160 -3.37 19.30 -0.43
C ALA A 160 -1.92 19.37 0.07
N ILE A 161 -0.95 19.09 -0.81
CA ILE A 161 0.47 19.18 -0.50
C ILE A 161 0.88 20.64 -0.24
N GLN A 162 0.51 21.55 -1.14
CA GLN A 162 0.85 22.97 -1.03
C GLN A 162 0.30 23.62 0.25
N ARG A 163 -0.87 23.18 0.71
CA ARG A 163 -1.55 23.72 1.89
C ARG A 163 -1.19 22.99 3.19
N GLY A 164 -0.31 21.98 3.13
CA GLY A 164 0.12 21.22 4.31
C GLY A 164 -0.93 20.24 4.85
N TYR A 165 -1.96 19.92 4.08
CA TYR A 165 -2.92 18.87 4.44
C TYR A 165 -2.36 17.47 4.19
N LEU A 166 -1.53 17.33 3.15
CA LEU A 166 -0.93 16.08 2.72
C LEU A 166 0.59 16.21 2.71
N SER A 167 1.29 15.18 3.18
CA SER A 167 2.75 15.14 3.13
C SER A 167 3.24 15.18 1.67
N PRO A 168 4.28 15.97 1.32
CA PRO A 168 4.91 15.88 0.00
C PRO A 168 5.49 14.49 -0.31
N ARG A 169 5.68 13.65 0.71
CA ARG A 169 6.11 12.24 0.61
C ARG A 169 4.97 11.28 0.92
N TYR A 170 3.75 11.65 0.61
CA TYR A 170 2.61 10.79 0.90
C TYR A 170 2.72 9.45 0.19
N ILE A 171 2.12 8.45 0.81
CA ILE A 171 2.03 7.08 0.29
C ILE A 171 0.61 6.88 -0.19
N GLN A 172 0.45 6.31 -1.38
CA GLN A 172 -0.85 5.83 -1.85
C GLN A 172 -0.86 4.30 -1.80
N PRO A 173 -1.33 3.68 -0.71
CA PRO A 173 -1.32 2.23 -0.59
C PRO A 173 -2.28 1.62 -1.62
N LEU A 174 -1.85 0.57 -2.32
CA LEU A 174 -2.80 -0.35 -2.96
C LEU A 174 -3.46 -1.21 -1.90
N LEU A 175 -4.52 -0.73 -1.25
CA LEU A 175 -5.35 -1.59 -0.42
C LEU A 175 -6.36 -2.30 -1.31
N LEU A 176 -6.19 -3.60 -1.51
CA LEU A 176 -7.22 -4.43 -2.13
C LEU A 176 -7.56 -5.60 -1.23
N LYS A 177 -8.69 -5.44 -0.53
CA LYS A 177 -9.76 -6.40 -0.23
C LYS A 177 -9.38 -7.74 0.41
N GLU A 178 -9.89 -7.96 1.62
CA GLU A 178 -10.19 -9.29 2.14
C GLU A 178 -11.25 -9.96 1.24
N GLU A 179 -10.91 -11.09 0.64
CA GLU A 179 -11.90 -11.99 0.06
C GLU A 179 -12.33 -13.00 1.15
N SER A 180 -13.62 -12.99 1.48
CA SER A 180 -14.32 -14.12 2.11
C SER A 180 -15.66 -14.24 1.35
N CYS A 181 -16.18 -15.38 0.92
CA CYS A 181 -15.87 -16.78 1.15
C CYS A 181 -16.18 -17.60 -0.12
N LEU A 182 -15.18 -18.32 -0.61
CA LEU A 182 -15.19 -19.76 -0.87
C LEU A 182 -13.72 -20.07 -1.11
N ALA A 183 -13.04 -20.45 -0.04
CA ALA A 183 -11.73 -21.05 -0.18
C ALA A 183 -11.90 -22.34 -0.99
N THR A 184 -11.80 -22.25 -2.31
CA THR A 184 -11.16 -23.34 -3.04
C THR A 184 -9.78 -23.42 -2.42
N GLN A 185 -9.55 -24.52 -1.71
CA GLN A 185 -8.23 -24.87 -1.22
C GLN A 185 -7.28 -24.71 -2.41
N GLN A 186 -6.49 -23.63 -2.42
CA GLN A 186 -5.31 -23.61 -3.27
C GLN A 186 -4.51 -24.85 -2.88
N PRO A 187 -3.89 -25.55 -3.84
CA PRO A 187 -3.10 -26.72 -3.55
C PRO A 187 -2.14 -26.34 -2.42
N VAL A 188 -2.28 -27.00 -1.27
CA VAL A 188 -1.37 -26.83 -0.16
C VAL A 188 -0.02 -27.27 -0.72
N MET A 189 0.82 -26.30 -1.08
CA MET A 189 2.21 -26.54 -1.39
C MET A 189 2.77 -27.36 -0.21
N PRO A 190 3.39 -28.52 -0.46
CA PRO A 190 3.81 -29.41 0.61
C PRO A 190 4.62 -28.61 1.62
N ARG A 191 4.31 -28.77 2.92
CA ARG A 191 4.99 -28.08 4.03
C ARG A 191 6.49 -28.36 3.97
N LYS A 192 7.25 -27.54 3.23
CA LYS A 192 8.71 -27.53 3.32
C LYS A 192 9.07 -27.03 4.71
N ALA A 193 10.00 -27.72 5.35
CA ALA A 193 10.59 -27.26 6.60
C ALA A 193 11.15 -25.85 6.39
N CYS A 194 11.07 -25.01 7.42
CA CYS A 194 11.71 -23.69 7.41
C CYS A 194 13.16 -23.83 6.96
N PRO A 195 13.66 -22.91 6.10
CA PRO A 195 15.06 -22.96 5.69
C PRO A 195 15.96 -22.83 6.92
N ASN A 196 17.16 -23.40 6.83
CA ASN A 196 18.16 -23.16 7.87
C ASN A 196 18.55 -21.67 7.82
N ILE A 197 18.26 -20.95 8.90
CA ILE A 197 18.59 -19.52 9.01
C ILE A 197 19.94 -19.41 9.71
N ILE A 198 20.92 -18.82 9.03
CA ILE A 198 22.21 -18.47 9.60
C ILE A 198 21.96 -17.31 10.57
N THR A 199 21.99 -17.64 11.86
CA THR A 199 21.71 -16.72 12.97
C THR A 199 22.68 -15.55 13.01
N ARG A 200 22.24 -14.47 13.67
CA ARG A 200 23.08 -13.30 13.98
C ARG A 200 24.44 -13.65 14.59
N SER A 201 24.49 -14.57 15.54
CA SER A 201 25.74 -14.99 16.17
C SER A 201 26.68 -15.71 15.21
N ALA A 202 26.16 -16.44 14.22
CA ALA A 202 26.99 -17.20 13.30
C ALA A 202 27.80 -16.30 12.36
N TRP A 203 27.27 -15.14 11.97
CA TRP A 203 28.01 -14.14 11.18
C TRP A 203 28.63 -13.02 12.03
N GLU A 204 28.64 -13.16 13.35
CA GLU A 204 29.22 -12.22 14.32
C GLU A 204 28.55 -10.84 14.28
N ALA A 205 27.21 -10.81 14.30
CA ALA A 205 26.43 -9.58 14.33
C ALA A 205 26.74 -8.72 15.55
N ARG A 206 26.86 -7.41 15.33
CA ARG A 206 26.79 -6.41 16.41
C ARG A 206 25.40 -6.38 17.04
N GLU A 207 25.30 -5.86 18.26
CA GLU A 207 24.02 -5.68 18.94
C GLU A 207 23.10 -4.71 18.18
N THR A 208 21.80 -4.96 18.28
CA THR A 208 20.76 -4.11 17.70
C THR A 208 20.24 -3.12 18.73
N HIS A 209 19.99 -1.89 18.31
CA HIS A 209 19.28 -0.90 19.13
C HIS A 209 17.96 -0.47 18.47
N CYS A 210 17.46 -1.27 17.53
CA CYS A 210 16.20 -1.02 16.85
C CYS A 210 14.99 -1.34 17.73
N SER A 211 13.88 -0.64 17.47
CA SER A 211 12.59 -0.90 18.10
C SER A 211 12.02 -2.26 17.70
N LYS A 212 11.10 -2.80 18.52
CA LYS A 212 10.34 -4.01 18.17
C LYS A 212 9.37 -3.76 17.01
N MET A 213 9.15 -4.79 16.21
CA MET A 213 8.17 -4.79 15.12
C MET A 213 6.78 -5.22 15.62
N ASN A 214 5.73 -4.68 15.01
CA ASN A 214 4.36 -5.18 15.20
C ASN A 214 4.11 -6.37 14.26
N LEU A 215 3.77 -7.53 14.84
CA LEU A 215 3.51 -8.76 14.10
C LEU A 215 2.03 -9.16 14.17
N PRO A 216 1.51 -9.92 13.18
CA PRO A 216 2.21 -10.37 11.97
C PRO A 216 2.43 -9.23 10.97
N ALA A 217 3.54 -9.29 10.24
CA ALA A 217 3.77 -8.40 9.11
C ALA A 217 2.70 -8.62 8.02
N LYS A 218 2.42 -7.57 7.24
CA LYS A 218 1.42 -7.58 6.16
C LYS A 218 2.05 -7.59 4.77
N TYR A 219 3.32 -7.23 4.68
CA TYR A 219 4.05 -7.10 3.42
C TYR A 219 5.35 -7.89 3.45
N VAL A 220 5.77 -8.34 2.27
CA VAL A 220 7.13 -8.76 1.96
C VAL A 220 7.66 -7.83 0.89
N ILE A 221 8.80 -7.18 1.16
CA ILE A 221 9.46 -6.31 0.18
C ILE A 221 10.74 -6.99 -0.25
N ILE A 222 10.81 -7.34 -1.54
CA ILE A 222 12.00 -7.93 -2.16
C ILE A 222 12.95 -6.82 -2.57
N ILE A 223 14.20 -6.93 -2.11
CA ILE A 223 15.25 -5.93 -2.24
C ILE A 223 16.48 -6.59 -2.86
N HIS A 224 17.33 -5.82 -3.55
CA HIS A 224 18.72 -6.23 -3.79
C HIS A 224 19.67 -5.33 -3.01
N THR A 225 20.86 -5.82 -2.66
CA THR A 225 21.84 -5.00 -1.94
C THR A 225 22.60 -4.05 -2.86
N SER A 226 22.45 -4.21 -4.18
CA SER A 226 23.18 -3.48 -5.23
C SER A 226 24.71 -3.64 -5.15
N GLY A 227 25.18 -4.66 -4.44
CA GLY A 227 26.61 -4.95 -4.25
C GLY A 227 27.09 -6.17 -5.03
N THR A 228 28.23 -6.71 -4.60
CA THR A 228 28.75 -7.97 -5.12
C THR A 228 27.94 -9.16 -4.59
N THR A 229 27.74 -10.17 -5.43
CA THR A 229 27.14 -11.44 -4.99
C THR A 229 28.14 -12.23 -4.14
N CYS A 230 27.63 -13.24 -3.45
CA CYS A 230 28.41 -14.25 -2.74
C CYS A 230 27.80 -15.63 -3.03
N SER A 231 28.62 -16.65 -3.24
CA SER A 231 28.18 -18.02 -3.56
C SER A 231 28.80 -19.09 -2.64
N VAL A 232 29.61 -18.67 -1.67
CA VAL A 232 30.20 -19.50 -0.63
C VAL A 232 29.73 -18.94 0.71
N SER A 233 29.31 -19.82 1.64
CA SER A 233 28.68 -19.38 2.89
C SER A 233 29.57 -18.43 3.70
N MET A 234 30.88 -18.70 3.78
CA MET A 234 31.82 -17.83 4.49
C MET A 234 31.88 -16.42 3.86
N ASP A 235 31.92 -16.33 2.52
CA ASP A 235 31.90 -15.03 1.82
C ASP A 235 30.59 -14.30 2.07
N CYS A 236 29.46 -15.01 2.10
CA CYS A 236 28.17 -14.39 2.37
C CYS A 236 28.06 -13.84 3.80
N GLN A 237 28.60 -14.54 4.80
CA GLN A 237 28.67 -14.03 6.18
C GLN A 237 29.51 -12.76 6.27
N ILE A 238 30.67 -12.72 5.58
CA ILE A 238 31.49 -11.50 5.47
C ILE A 238 30.69 -10.36 4.82
N ARG A 239 29.98 -10.63 3.73
CA ARG A 239 29.14 -9.62 3.05
C ARG A 239 28.02 -9.10 3.95
N VAL A 240 27.35 -9.96 4.71
CA VAL A 240 26.31 -9.53 5.66
C VAL A 240 26.90 -8.62 6.73
N ARG A 241 28.09 -8.95 7.25
CA ARG A 241 28.82 -8.09 8.20
C ARG A 241 29.21 -6.75 7.60
N ASP A 242 29.75 -6.73 6.38
CA ASP A 242 30.09 -5.49 5.66
C ASP A 242 28.86 -4.59 5.49
N ILE A 243 27.71 -5.19 5.16
CA ILE A 243 26.43 -4.48 5.03
C ILE A 243 25.97 -3.92 6.39
N GLN A 244 26.11 -4.67 7.48
CA GLN A 244 25.80 -4.17 8.83
C GLN A 244 26.72 -2.98 9.20
N SER A 245 28.02 -3.08 8.93
CA SER A 245 29.00 -2.01 9.15
C SER A 245 28.61 -0.76 8.38
N PHE A 246 28.34 -0.89 7.08
CA PHE A 246 27.89 0.24 6.26
C PHE A 246 26.58 0.87 6.78
N HIS A 247 25.59 0.07 7.17
CA HIS A 247 24.32 0.59 7.66
C HIS A 247 24.45 1.34 8.99
N MET A 248 25.16 0.81 9.98
CA MET A 248 25.26 1.50 11.26
C MET A 248 26.29 2.64 11.22
N ASP A 249 27.46 2.40 10.63
CA ASP A 249 28.58 3.34 10.73
C ASP A 249 28.46 4.49 9.72
N THR A 250 27.90 4.21 8.53
CA THR A 250 27.78 5.22 7.46
C THR A 250 26.36 5.76 7.30
N ARG A 251 25.33 4.92 7.49
CA ARG A 251 23.91 5.34 7.35
C ARG A 251 23.24 5.68 8.68
N ASN A 252 23.93 5.51 9.80
CA ASN A 252 23.42 5.76 11.15
C ASN A 252 22.11 4.98 11.44
N PHE A 253 22.00 3.77 10.90
CA PHE A 253 20.88 2.87 11.23
C PHE A 253 21.14 2.20 12.57
N CYS A 254 20.07 1.83 13.26
CA CYS A 254 20.14 1.11 14.53
C CYS A 254 20.69 -0.33 14.41
N ASP A 255 20.74 -0.87 13.18
CA ASP A 255 21.28 -2.18 12.80
C ASP A 255 21.33 -2.30 11.26
N ILE A 256 21.66 -3.49 10.73
CA ILE A 256 21.42 -3.86 9.34
C ILE A 256 19.95 -3.64 8.95
N GLY A 257 19.69 -2.89 7.87
CA GLY A 257 18.32 -2.46 7.57
C GLY A 257 17.33 -3.56 7.17
N TYR A 258 17.80 -4.76 6.79
CA TYR A 258 16.96 -5.85 6.27
C TYR A 258 16.61 -6.87 7.34
N HIS A 259 15.44 -7.50 7.23
CA HIS A 259 15.04 -8.57 8.14
C HIS A 259 15.83 -9.84 7.84
N PHE A 260 15.96 -10.18 6.56
CA PHE A 260 16.75 -11.32 6.09
C PHE A 260 17.49 -10.99 4.81
N LEU A 261 18.62 -11.64 4.62
CA LEU A 261 19.41 -11.58 3.39
C LEU A 261 19.56 -12.97 2.78
N VAL A 262 19.65 -13.04 1.45
CA VAL A 262 19.76 -14.32 0.73
C VAL A 262 20.96 -14.28 -0.22
N GLY A 263 21.89 -15.22 -0.06
CA GLY A 263 23.07 -15.38 -0.90
C GLY A 263 22.84 -16.31 -2.09
N GLN A 264 23.75 -16.28 -3.08
CA GLN A 264 23.74 -17.26 -4.19
C GLN A 264 24.15 -18.67 -3.72
N ASP A 265 24.66 -18.82 -2.51
CA ASP A 265 24.88 -20.10 -1.86
C ASP A 265 23.57 -20.80 -1.43
N GLY A 266 22.41 -20.10 -1.57
CA GLY A 266 21.11 -20.58 -1.08
C GLY A 266 20.92 -20.39 0.43
N GLY A 267 21.85 -19.71 1.10
CA GLY A 267 21.77 -19.42 2.53
C GLY A 267 20.81 -18.27 2.83
N VAL A 268 20.05 -18.39 3.92
CA VAL A 268 19.27 -17.29 4.50
C VAL A 268 19.99 -16.75 5.73
N TYR A 269 20.36 -15.49 5.70
CA TYR A 269 21.10 -14.81 6.76
C TYR A 269 20.17 -13.92 7.56
N GLU A 270 20.11 -14.13 8.87
CA GLU A 270 19.31 -13.32 9.78
C GLU A 270 19.88 -11.90 9.87
N GLY A 271 19.12 -10.90 9.42
CA GLY A 271 19.42 -9.49 9.66
C GLY A 271 18.85 -9.07 11.01
N VAL A 272 17.94 -8.08 11.04
CA VAL A 272 17.20 -7.75 12.29
C VAL A 272 16.27 -8.88 12.75
N GLY A 273 16.02 -9.88 11.90
CA GLY A 273 15.21 -11.05 12.25
C GLY A 273 13.71 -10.75 12.25
N TRP A 274 12.93 -11.56 12.95
CA TRP A 274 11.45 -11.51 12.89
C TRP A 274 10.82 -10.42 13.74
N HIS A 275 11.41 -10.11 14.89
CA HIS A 275 10.74 -9.34 15.97
C HIS A 275 11.16 -7.88 16.05
N ILE A 276 12.12 -7.47 15.23
CA ILE A 276 12.75 -6.15 15.30
C ILE A 276 12.45 -5.39 14.01
N GLN A 277 12.09 -4.13 14.17
CA GLN A 277 11.75 -3.25 13.06
C GLN A 277 13.00 -2.98 12.20
N GLY A 278 12.92 -3.27 10.91
CA GLY A 278 13.97 -2.95 9.94
C GLY A 278 14.09 -1.45 9.62
N SER A 279 15.03 -1.13 8.73
CA SER A 279 15.26 0.22 8.18
C SER A 279 15.41 0.19 6.65
N HIS A 280 14.70 -0.72 5.98
CA HIS A 280 14.89 -1.02 4.56
C HIS A 280 14.02 -0.19 3.62
N THR A 281 12.81 0.19 4.04
CA THR A 281 11.85 0.87 3.17
C THR A 281 11.00 1.85 3.98
N TYR A 282 11.21 3.14 3.74
CA TYR A 282 10.50 4.21 4.43
C TYR A 282 8.98 4.05 4.27
N GLY A 283 8.24 4.15 5.38
CA GLY A 283 6.77 3.96 5.41
C GLY A 283 6.30 2.51 5.47
N TYR A 284 7.20 1.53 5.42
CA TYR A 284 6.88 0.11 5.50
C TYR A 284 7.64 -0.66 6.58
N ASN A 285 8.66 -0.04 7.19
CA ASN A 285 9.57 -0.70 8.14
C ASN A 285 8.86 -1.39 9.33
N ASP A 286 7.72 -0.89 9.77
CA ASP A 286 6.93 -1.38 10.92
C ASP A 286 5.87 -2.43 10.55
N ILE A 287 5.62 -2.64 9.25
CA ILE A 287 4.56 -3.52 8.73
C ILE A 287 5.03 -4.54 7.70
N ALA A 288 6.29 -4.46 7.25
CA ALA A 288 6.83 -5.27 6.16
C ALA A 288 8.11 -6.00 6.56
N LEU A 289 8.23 -7.25 6.11
CA LEU A 289 9.50 -7.98 6.13
C LEU A 289 10.31 -7.62 4.87
N GLY A 290 11.46 -6.99 5.07
CA GLY A 290 12.44 -6.73 4.00
C GLY A 290 13.37 -7.92 3.79
N ILE A 291 13.29 -8.56 2.63
CA ILE A 291 14.15 -9.67 2.22
C ILE A 291 15.09 -9.19 1.10
N ALA A 292 16.39 -9.11 1.39
CA ALA A 292 17.38 -8.60 0.46
C ALA A 292 18.22 -9.72 -0.18
N PHE A 293 18.23 -9.78 -1.51
CA PHE A 293 19.16 -10.62 -2.24
C PHE A 293 20.54 -9.94 -2.29
N ILE A 294 21.58 -10.65 -1.86
CA ILE A 294 22.96 -10.14 -1.85
C ILE A 294 23.47 -10.12 -3.28
N GLY A 295 23.55 -8.93 -3.87
CA GLY A 295 24.04 -8.71 -5.23
C GLY A 295 23.33 -7.58 -5.97
N ASN A 296 23.66 -7.46 -7.26
CA ASN A 296 22.97 -6.60 -8.22
C ASN A 296 22.25 -7.45 -9.26
N PHE A 297 20.93 -7.31 -9.32
CA PHE A 297 20.06 -8.11 -10.20
C PHE A 297 19.30 -7.25 -11.23
N VAL A 298 19.90 -6.15 -11.67
CA VAL A 298 19.36 -5.35 -12.78
C VAL A 298 19.35 -6.18 -14.07
N GLU A 299 20.48 -6.79 -14.42
CA GLU A 299 20.64 -7.50 -15.70
C GLU A 299 20.53 -9.02 -15.58
N LYS A 300 21.13 -9.59 -14.53
CA LYS A 300 21.17 -11.04 -14.31
C LYS A 300 20.28 -11.41 -13.12
N PRO A 301 19.48 -12.48 -13.19
CA PRO A 301 18.67 -12.91 -12.06
C PRO A 301 19.53 -13.63 -10.99
N PRO A 302 19.05 -13.75 -9.75
CA PRO A 302 19.61 -14.70 -8.79
C PRO A 302 19.48 -16.13 -9.30
N ASN A 303 20.33 -17.03 -8.80
CA ASN A 303 20.24 -18.45 -9.10
C ASN A 303 19.02 -19.11 -8.42
N ALA A 304 18.73 -20.33 -8.84
CA ALA A 304 17.57 -21.08 -8.33
C ALA A 304 17.62 -21.31 -6.82
N ALA A 305 18.81 -21.57 -6.25
CA ALA A 305 18.98 -21.81 -4.82
C ALA A 305 18.57 -20.58 -3.98
N ALA A 306 18.99 -19.38 -4.38
CA ALA A 306 18.60 -18.14 -3.72
C ALA A 306 17.08 -17.88 -3.81
N LEU A 307 16.49 -18.10 -5.00
CA LEU A 307 15.05 -17.91 -5.20
C LEU A 307 14.24 -18.89 -4.34
N GLU A 308 14.65 -20.16 -4.29
CA GLU A 308 14.02 -21.18 -3.47
C GLU A 308 14.15 -20.87 -1.98
N ALA A 309 15.33 -20.45 -1.52
CA ALA A 309 15.57 -20.07 -0.13
C ALA A 309 14.64 -18.93 0.32
N ALA A 310 14.47 -17.89 -0.51
CA ALA A 310 13.55 -16.79 -0.23
C ALA A 310 12.08 -17.24 -0.18
N GLN A 311 11.63 -18.09 -1.11
CA GLN A 311 10.25 -18.61 -1.08
C GLN A 311 10.00 -19.50 0.15
N ASN A 312 10.94 -20.36 0.51
CA ASN A 312 10.86 -21.20 1.71
C ASN A 312 10.83 -20.34 2.99
N LEU A 313 11.60 -19.24 3.02
CA LEU A 313 11.59 -18.29 4.14
C LEU A 313 10.23 -17.61 4.29
N ILE A 314 9.64 -17.13 3.19
CA ILE A 314 8.32 -16.50 3.20
C ILE A 314 7.26 -17.49 3.69
N GLN A 315 7.29 -18.73 3.19
CA GLN A 315 6.38 -19.79 3.63
C GLN A 315 6.55 -20.10 5.12
N CYS A 316 7.80 -20.15 5.61
CA CYS A 316 8.11 -20.33 7.02
C CYS A 316 7.53 -19.19 7.87
N ALA A 317 7.66 -17.93 7.41
CA ALA A 317 7.13 -16.77 8.11
C ALA A 317 5.61 -16.86 8.30
N VAL A 318 4.88 -17.33 7.28
CA VAL A 318 3.42 -17.58 7.37
C VAL A 318 3.12 -18.69 8.38
N VAL A 319 3.80 -19.83 8.27
CA VAL A 319 3.59 -20.99 9.16
C VAL A 319 3.88 -20.65 10.62
N LYS A 320 4.88 -19.80 10.88
CA LYS A 320 5.28 -19.36 12.22
C LYS A 320 4.46 -18.19 12.75
N GLY A 321 3.56 -17.61 11.95
CA GLY A 321 2.73 -16.47 12.35
C GLY A 321 3.47 -15.13 12.37
N TYR A 322 4.64 -15.03 11.76
CA TYR A 322 5.37 -13.77 11.59
C TYR A 322 4.86 -12.96 10.40
N LEU A 323 4.23 -13.63 9.44
CA LEU A 323 3.67 -13.02 8.24
C LEU A 323 2.20 -13.43 8.10
N SER A 324 1.34 -12.47 7.78
CA SER A 324 -0.08 -12.75 7.60
C SER A 324 -0.30 -13.74 6.43
N PRO A 325 -1.23 -14.71 6.50
CA PRO A 325 -1.51 -15.60 5.38
C PRO A 325 -1.97 -14.90 4.10
N ASN A 326 -2.53 -13.69 4.21
CA ASN A 326 -2.95 -12.84 3.09
C ASN A 326 -1.96 -11.70 2.80
N TYR A 327 -0.67 -11.90 3.09
CA TYR A 327 0.37 -10.90 2.84
C TYR A 327 0.42 -10.44 1.39
N LEU A 328 1.02 -9.26 1.18
CA LEU A 328 1.33 -8.73 -0.15
C LEU A 328 2.84 -8.81 -0.40
N LEU A 329 3.23 -9.31 -1.57
CA LEU A 329 4.61 -9.33 -2.02
C LEU A 329 4.83 -8.26 -3.08
N VAL A 330 5.84 -7.43 -2.88
CA VAL A 330 6.21 -6.34 -3.80
C VAL A 330 7.71 -6.28 -4.00
N GLY A 331 8.16 -5.72 -5.12
CA GLY A 331 9.53 -5.26 -5.28
C GLY A 331 9.74 -3.92 -4.57
N HIS A 332 10.96 -3.64 -4.13
CA HIS A 332 11.31 -2.35 -3.55
C HIS A 332 10.92 -1.14 -4.44
N SER A 333 11.02 -1.28 -5.76
CA SER A 333 10.64 -0.29 -6.76
C SER A 333 9.14 0.02 -6.81
N ASP A 334 8.29 -0.87 -6.30
CA ASP A 334 6.83 -0.66 -6.30
C ASP A 334 6.40 0.36 -5.24
N VAL A 335 7.25 0.58 -4.23
CA VAL A 335 6.93 1.38 -3.04
C VAL A 335 7.94 2.50 -2.76
N THR A 336 9.01 2.57 -3.54
CA THR A 336 10.08 3.58 -3.41
C THR A 336 10.71 3.82 -4.78
N ASN A 337 11.11 5.06 -5.07
CA ASN A 337 11.80 5.40 -6.33
C ASN A 337 13.24 4.88 -6.32
N THR A 338 13.42 3.61 -6.69
CA THR A 338 14.71 2.90 -6.72
C THR A 338 14.72 1.85 -7.83
N LEU A 339 15.91 1.45 -8.28
CA LEU A 339 16.09 0.33 -9.21
C LEU A 339 15.95 -1.04 -8.53
N SER A 340 16.03 -1.10 -7.20
CA SER A 340 15.87 -2.34 -6.43
C SER A 340 14.47 -2.93 -6.64
N PRO A 341 14.28 -4.26 -6.75
CA PRO A 341 15.28 -5.33 -6.59
C PRO A 341 16.10 -5.64 -7.85
N GLY A 342 16.06 -4.76 -8.85
CA GLY A 342 16.68 -4.96 -10.16
C GLY A 342 15.73 -5.64 -11.13
N LYS A 343 15.74 -5.21 -12.39
CA LYS A 343 14.78 -5.62 -13.42
C LYS A 343 14.72 -7.14 -13.60
N ALA A 344 15.86 -7.84 -13.59
CA ALA A 344 15.89 -9.30 -13.77
C ALA A 344 15.21 -10.05 -12.61
N LEU A 345 15.51 -9.66 -11.36
CA LEU A 345 14.84 -10.23 -10.19
C LEU A 345 13.36 -9.82 -10.11
N TYR A 346 13.07 -8.55 -10.40
CA TYR A 346 11.71 -8.02 -10.42
C TYR A 346 10.79 -8.80 -11.38
N ASN A 347 11.29 -9.14 -12.57
CA ASN A 347 10.54 -9.96 -13.54
C ASN A 347 10.24 -11.37 -13.03
N ILE A 348 11.09 -11.93 -12.17
CA ILE A 348 10.87 -13.25 -11.58
C ILE A 348 9.84 -13.16 -10.45
N ILE A 349 10.00 -12.22 -9.51
CA ILE A 349 9.08 -12.16 -8.37
C ILE A 349 7.64 -11.85 -8.80
N LYS A 350 7.44 -11.24 -9.98
CA LYS A 350 6.11 -11.09 -10.60
C LYS A 350 5.33 -12.39 -10.76
N THR A 351 6.02 -13.52 -10.85
CA THR A 351 5.40 -14.84 -11.01
C THR A 351 5.15 -15.54 -9.68
N TRP A 352 5.59 -14.97 -8.56
CA TRP A 352 5.46 -15.58 -7.25
C TRP A 352 4.03 -15.42 -6.70
N PRO A 353 3.58 -16.36 -5.84
CA PRO A 353 2.35 -16.18 -5.07
C PRO A 353 2.39 -14.87 -4.28
N HIS A 354 1.22 -14.25 -4.13
CA HIS A 354 1.05 -12.96 -3.43
C HIS A 354 1.75 -11.75 -4.08
N PHE A 355 2.40 -11.90 -5.24
CA PHE A 355 2.97 -10.75 -5.95
C PHE A 355 1.88 -9.76 -6.36
N LYS A 356 2.12 -8.48 -6.09
CA LYS A 356 1.21 -7.39 -6.42
C LYS A 356 1.87 -6.40 -7.37
N HIS A 357 1.36 -6.34 -8.61
CA HIS A 357 1.71 -5.24 -9.54
C HIS A 357 1.04 -3.92 -9.19
#